data_AF-A0A402BNE8-F1
#
_entry.id   AF-A0A402BNE8-F1
#
_cell.length_a   1.000
_cell.length_b   1.000
_cell.length_c   1.000
_cell.angle_alpha   90.00
_cell.angle_beta   90.00
_cell.angle_gamma   90.00
#
_symmetry.space_group_name_H-M   'P 1'
#
loop_
_entity.id
_entity.type
_entity.pdbx_description
1 polymer ?
#
loop_
_entity_poly.entity_id
_entity_poly.type
_entity_poly.pdbx_seq_one_letter_code
_entity_poly.pdbx_strand_id
1 'polypeptide(L)'
;MKEQYIKAIQSILLQHDAQAGDNTSLIAAEAILNNGFHWVREFSKQPNETTIVNMIHQLSQAATEQDKVVALMTLAFVLGTTKMPTDVATGLFDELLFRFFDNRSSDEELTALKAMVANLYQLAAEYSPF
;
A
#
# COMPACT_ATOMS: atom_id res chain seq x y z
N MET A 1 6.08 -18.00 1.86
CA MET A 1 5.13 -16.91 2.14
C MET A 1 5.73 -15.53 1.92
N LYS A 2 6.79 -15.10 2.64
CA LYS A 2 7.46 -13.79 2.39
C LYS A 2 7.89 -13.60 0.92
N GLU A 3 8.59 -14.58 0.34
CA GLU A 3 9.02 -14.53 -1.06
C GLU A 3 7.87 -14.49 -2.08
N GLN A 4 6.72 -15.11 -1.75
CA GLN A 4 5.54 -15.07 -2.62
C GLN A 4 4.93 -13.67 -2.63
N TYR A 5 4.85 -13.02 -1.46
CA TYR A 5 4.41 -11.64 -1.36
C TYR A 5 5.35 -10.68 -2.08
N ILE A 6 6.67 -10.84 -1.95
CA ILE A 6 7.64 -10.00 -2.68
C ILE A 6 7.41 -10.13 -4.19
N LYS A 7 7.32 -11.36 -4.72
CA LYS A 7 7.10 -11.58 -6.15
C LYS A 7 5.76 -11.01 -6.64
N ALA A 8 4.70 -11.16 -5.85
CA ALA A 8 3.38 -10.63 -6.17
C ALA A 8 3.37 -9.10 -6.20
N ILE A 9 3.92 -8.45 -5.16
CA ILE A 9 4.02 -6.99 -5.07
C ILE A 9 4.91 -6.47 -6.21
N GLN A 10 6.05 -7.10 -6.46
CA GLN A 10 6.94 -6.73 -7.55
C GLN A 10 6.24 -6.83 -8.92
N SER A 11 5.46 -7.89 -9.14
CA SER A 11 4.70 -8.06 -10.38
C SER A 11 3.63 -6.98 -10.56
N ILE A 12 2.94 -6.59 -9.47
CA ILE A 12 1.96 -5.49 -9.48
C ILE A 12 2.64 -4.16 -9.81
N LEU A 13 3.80 -3.88 -9.21
CA LEU A 13 4.57 -2.66 -9.48
C LEU A 13 5.03 -2.58 -10.94
N LEU A 14 5.53 -3.69 -11.50
CA LEU A 14 5.97 -3.75 -12.91
C LEU A 14 4.81 -3.62 -13.91
N GLN A 15 3.60 -4.03 -13.54
CA GLN A 15 2.41 -3.80 -14.36
C GLN A 15 2.00 -2.33 -14.38
N HIS A 16 2.24 -1.60 -13.28
CA HIS A 16 1.93 -0.18 -13.17
C HIS A 16 2.98 0.71 -13.85
N ASP A 17 4.26 0.39 -13.66
CA ASP A 17 5.37 1.07 -14.32
C ASP A 17 6.33 0.05 -14.94
N ALA A 18 6.08 -0.27 -16.22
CA ALA A 18 6.92 -1.19 -16.99
C ALA A 18 8.33 -0.64 -17.30
N GLN A 19 8.58 0.66 -17.04
CA GLN A 19 9.90 1.26 -17.17
C GLN A 19 10.70 1.19 -15.86
N ALA A 20 10.06 0.84 -14.74
CA ALA A 20 10.77 0.57 -13.49
C ALA A 20 11.68 -0.65 -13.68
N GLY A 21 12.99 -0.46 -13.51
CA GLY A 21 13.94 -1.55 -13.57
C GLY A 21 13.66 -2.61 -12.50
N ASP A 22 13.95 -3.88 -12.79
CA ASP A 22 13.69 -5.03 -11.89
C ASP A 22 14.24 -4.84 -10.47
N ASN A 23 15.41 -4.21 -10.34
CA ASN A 23 16.00 -3.93 -9.03
C ASN A 23 15.21 -2.87 -8.25
N THR A 24 14.68 -1.86 -8.92
CA THR A 24 13.89 -0.79 -8.29
C THR A 24 12.56 -1.33 -7.79
N SER A 25 11.87 -2.14 -8.60
CA SER A 25 10.61 -2.78 -8.21
C SER A 25 10.80 -3.80 -7.08
N LEU A 26 11.93 -4.51 -7.06
CA LEU A 26 12.28 -5.43 -5.97
C LEU A 26 12.50 -4.68 -4.64
N ILE A 27 13.30 -3.62 -4.64
CA ILE A 27 13.56 -2.82 -3.43
C ILE A 27 12.25 -2.22 -2.89
N ALA A 28 11.39 -1.71 -3.77
CA ALA A 28 10.08 -1.21 -3.40
C ALA A 28 9.19 -2.32 -2.79
N ALA A 29 9.16 -3.51 -3.39
CA ALA A 29 8.39 -4.64 -2.87
C ALA A 29 8.86 -5.08 -1.48
N GLU A 30 10.17 -5.10 -1.24
CA GLU A 30 10.74 -5.40 0.08
C GLU A 30 10.39 -4.33 1.12
N ALA A 31 10.45 -3.05 0.74
CA ALA A 31 10.08 -1.93 1.62
C ALA A 31 8.60 -2.00 2.02
N ILE A 32 7.71 -2.20 1.03
CA ILE A 32 6.27 -2.37 1.26
C ILE A 32 6.02 -3.50 2.25
N LEU A 33 6.66 -4.65 2.04
CA LEU A 33 6.42 -5.82 2.87
C LEU A 33 6.98 -5.66 4.29
N ASN A 34 8.19 -5.10 4.45
CA ASN A 34 8.79 -4.89 5.75
C ASN A 34 8.00 -3.86 6.58
N ASN A 35 7.62 -2.72 5.97
CA ASN A 35 6.79 -1.70 6.61
C ASN A 35 5.37 -2.22 6.87
N GLY A 36 4.82 -2.98 5.94
CA GLY A 36 3.52 -3.62 6.06
C GLY A 36 3.45 -4.55 7.27
N PHE A 37 4.43 -5.46 7.42
CA PHE A 37 4.48 -6.35 8.58
C PHE A 37 4.66 -5.61 9.90
N HIS A 38 5.41 -4.51 9.92
CA HIS A 38 5.50 -3.65 11.10
C HIS A 38 4.10 -3.18 11.53
N TRP A 39 3.34 -2.59 10.62
CA TRP A 39 2.00 -2.09 10.92
C TRP A 39 1.00 -3.20 11.25
N VAL A 40 0.96 -4.30 10.50
CA VAL A 40 0.11 -5.46 10.82
C VAL A 40 0.33 -5.94 12.27
N ARG A 41 1.59 -5.94 12.72
CA ARG A 41 1.93 -6.26 14.11
C ARG A 41 1.43 -5.20 15.10
N GLU A 42 1.52 -3.92 14.78
CA GLU A 42 0.97 -2.86 15.64
C GLU A 42 -0.56 -2.96 15.74
N PHE A 43 -1.26 -3.23 14.64
CA PHE A 43 -2.70 -3.53 14.65
C PHE A 43 -3.04 -4.73 15.52
N SER A 44 -2.24 -5.79 15.47
CA SER A 44 -2.46 -6.99 16.29
C SER A 44 -2.30 -6.73 17.79
N LYS A 45 -1.47 -5.75 18.17
CA LYS A 45 -1.30 -5.34 19.58
C LYS A 45 -2.43 -4.42 20.03
N GLN A 46 -2.80 -3.45 19.20
CA GLN A 46 -3.79 -2.42 19.51
C GLN A 46 -4.55 -2.00 18.23
N PRO A 47 -5.64 -2.70 17.87
CA PRO A 47 -6.44 -2.36 16.70
C PRO A 47 -7.40 -1.21 17.05
N ASN A 48 -6.85 -0.02 17.29
CA ASN A 48 -7.62 1.18 17.58
C ASN A 48 -7.34 2.30 16.58
N GLU A 49 -8.19 3.32 16.61
CA GLU A 49 -8.13 4.48 15.73
C GLU A 49 -6.75 5.18 15.79
N THR A 50 -6.12 5.24 16.96
CA THR A 50 -4.78 5.83 17.14
C THR A 50 -3.73 5.14 16.28
N THR A 51 -3.75 3.80 16.18
CA THR A 51 -2.81 3.04 15.33
C THR A 51 -3.01 3.38 13.86
N ILE A 52 -4.27 3.49 13.40
CA ILE A 52 -4.60 3.90 12.03
C ILE A 52 -4.10 5.31 11.75
N VAL A 53 -4.38 6.26 12.65
CA VAL A 53 -3.95 7.67 12.52
C VAL A 53 -2.43 7.77 12.45
N ASN A 54 -1.71 7.04 13.31
CA ASN A 54 -0.24 7.02 13.30
C ASN A 54 0.31 6.44 11.99
N MET A 55 -0.30 5.36 11.47
CA MET A 55 0.08 4.78 10.18
C MET A 55 -0.10 5.78 9.05
N ILE A 56 -1.30 6.38 8.92
CA ILE A 56 -1.57 7.37 7.88
C ILE A 56 -0.65 8.57 8.00
N HIS A 57 -0.38 9.05 9.22
CA HIS A 57 0.55 10.15 9.44
C HIS A 57 1.96 9.81 8.94
N GLN A 58 2.52 8.65 9.31
CA GLN A 58 3.86 8.25 8.85
C GLN A 58 3.91 8.05 7.33
N LEU A 59 2.92 7.35 6.77
CA LEU A 59 2.85 7.13 5.32
C LEU A 59 2.76 8.45 4.57
N SER A 60 2.00 9.43 5.08
CA SER A 60 1.86 10.75 4.44
C SER A 60 3.13 11.60 4.37
N GLN A 61 4.22 11.19 5.03
CA GLN A 61 5.52 11.88 4.98
C GLN A 61 6.38 11.47 3.76
N ALA A 62 5.85 10.61 2.88
CA ALA A 62 6.53 10.23 1.64
C ALA A 62 6.91 11.45 0.78
N ALA A 63 8.20 11.56 0.44
CA ALA A 63 8.76 12.77 -0.17
C ALA A 63 8.82 12.71 -1.69
N THR A 64 9.04 11.54 -2.27
CA THR A 64 9.14 11.33 -3.72
C THR A 64 7.91 10.61 -4.27
N GLU A 65 7.65 10.72 -5.58
CA GLU A 65 6.55 9.98 -6.23
C GLU A 65 6.65 8.46 -6.01
N GLN A 66 7.87 7.92 -6.06
CA GLN A 66 8.10 6.51 -5.76
C GLN A 66 7.77 6.18 -4.29
N ASP A 67 8.14 7.04 -3.34
CA ASP A 67 7.81 6.83 -1.93
C ASP A 67 6.30 6.89 -1.69
N LYS A 68 5.57 7.75 -2.41
CA LYS A 68 4.10 7.85 -2.32
C LYS A 68 3.44 6.57 -2.82
N VAL A 69 3.92 6.01 -3.92
CA VAL A 69 3.49 4.69 -4.43
C VAL A 69 3.77 3.60 -3.40
N VAL A 70 4.98 3.56 -2.83
CA VAL A 70 5.34 2.61 -1.77
C VAL A 70 4.43 2.77 -0.56
N ALA A 71 4.09 4.00 -0.18
CA ALA A 71 3.22 4.28 0.96
C ALA A 71 1.78 3.81 0.72
N LEU A 72 1.21 4.08 -0.46
CA LEU A 72 -0.12 3.59 -0.86
C LEU A 72 -0.17 2.05 -0.88
N MET A 73 0.87 1.42 -1.43
CA MET A 73 0.95 -0.03 -1.50
C MET A 73 1.16 -0.66 -0.11
N THR A 74 1.90 0.01 0.77
CA THR A 74 2.03 -0.39 2.18
C THR A 74 0.68 -0.35 2.88
N LEU A 75 -0.09 0.73 2.70
CA LEU A 75 -1.45 0.83 3.23
C LEU A 75 -2.32 -0.32 2.70
N ALA A 76 -2.25 -0.60 1.40
CA ALA A 76 -3.02 -1.68 0.78
C ALA A 76 -2.74 -3.04 1.38
N PHE A 77 -1.46 -3.35 1.52
CA PHE A 77 -1.01 -4.58 2.14
C PHE A 77 -1.52 -4.71 3.57
N VAL A 78 -1.40 -3.67 4.40
CA VAL A 78 -1.82 -3.70 5.81
C VAL A 78 -3.33 -3.89 5.93
N LEU A 79 -4.11 -3.11 5.19
CA LEU A 79 -5.57 -3.16 5.26
C LEU A 79 -6.13 -4.48 4.75
N GLY A 80 -5.56 -5.02 3.67
CA GLY A 80 -5.93 -6.35 3.17
C GLY A 80 -5.57 -7.44 4.18
N THR A 81 -4.33 -7.44 4.68
CA THR A 81 -3.86 -8.43 5.67
C THR A 81 -4.69 -8.42 6.96
N THR A 82 -5.08 -7.24 7.43
CA THR A 82 -5.91 -7.08 8.64
C THR A 82 -7.40 -7.28 8.39
N LYS A 83 -7.80 -7.59 7.15
CA LYS A 83 -9.20 -7.74 6.71
C LYS A 83 -10.07 -6.55 7.09
N MET A 84 -9.51 -5.35 6.92
CA MET A 84 -10.24 -4.11 7.16
C MET A 84 -11.50 -4.09 6.28
N PRO A 85 -12.67 -3.67 6.78
CA PRO A 85 -13.86 -3.47 5.96
C PRO A 85 -13.58 -2.56 4.77
N THR A 86 -14.12 -2.91 3.60
CA THR A 86 -13.81 -2.22 2.34
C THR A 86 -14.19 -0.74 2.36
N ASP A 87 -15.30 -0.38 3.01
CA ASP A 87 -15.73 1.01 3.19
C ASP A 87 -14.71 1.84 3.99
N VAL A 88 -14.19 1.27 5.10
CA VAL A 88 -13.13 1.89 5.90
C VAL A 88 -11.83 1.98 5.10
N ALA A 89 -11.46 0.91 4.40
CA ALA A 89 -10.25 0.88 3.59
C ALA A 89 -10.27 1.94 2.48
N THR A 90 -11.40 2.07 1.77
CA THR A 90 -11.61 3.10 0.75
C THR A 90 -11.42 4.50 1.33
N GLY A 91 -12.02 4.80 2.48
CA GLY A 91 -11.85 6.10 3.13
C GLY A 91 -10.38 6.42 3.48
N LEU A 92 -9.62 5.42 3.94
CA LEU A 92 -8.19 5.59 4.24
C LEU A 92 -7.33 5.76 2.99
N PHE A 93 -7.66 5.08 1.89
CA PHE A 93 -6.99 5.30 0.61
C PHE A 93 -7.27 6.69 0.05
N ASP A 94 -8.53 7.13 0.07
CA ASP A 94 -8.91 8.45 -0.41
C ASP A 94 -8.23 9.55 0.42
N GLU A 95 -8.13 9.38 1.75
CA GLU A 95 -7.36 10.29 2.61
C GLU A 95 -5.88 10.37 2.22
N LEU A 96 -5.23 9.21 2.01
CA LEU A 96 -3.81 9.19 1.67
C LEU A 96 -3.54 9.71 0.24
N LEU A 97 -4.42 9.38 -0.71
CA LEU A 97 -4.38 9.92 -2.07
C LEU A 97 -4.54 11.44 -2.07
N PHE A 98 -5.50 11.96 -1.30
CA PHE A 98 -5.73 13.40 -1.18
C PHE A 98 -4.49 14.12 -0.66
N ARG A 99 -3.81 13.58 0.36
CA ARG A 99 -2.56 14.14 0.90
C ARG A 99 -1.41 14.15 -0.10
N PHE A 100 -1.34 13.15 -0.97
CA PHE A 100 -0.22 12.96 -1.89
C PHE A 100 -0.36 13.71 -3.21
N PHE A 101 -1.57 13.77 -3.76
CA PHE A 101 -1.76 14.09 -5.16
C PHE A 101 -2.58 15.36 -5.42
N ASP A 102 -3.28 15.92 -4.41
CA ASP A 102 -4.09 17.15 -4.55
C ASP A 102 -4.89 17.18 -5.88
N ASN A 103 -5.29 18.34 -6.39
CA ASN A 103 -5.90 18.49 -7.72
C ASN A 103 -4.89 18.46 -8.90
N ARG A 104 -3.70 17.87 -8.72
CA ARG A 104 -2.60 17.97 -9.72
C ARG A 104 -2.38 16.73 -10.57
N SER A 105 -2.92 15.58 -10.18
CA SER A 105 -2.80 14.35 -10.96
C SER A 105 -3.88 14.24 -12.03
N SER A 106 -3.53 13.59 -13.13
CA SER A 106 -4.51 13.26 -14.17
C SER A 106 -5.47 12.16 -13.68
N ASP A 107 -6.71 12.17 -14.17
CA ASP A 107 -7.70 11.14 -13.84
C ASP A 107 -7.20 9.72 -14.22
N GLU A 108 -6.41 9.60 -15.29
CA GLU A 108 -5.83 8.34 -15.74
C GLU A 108 -4.78 7.80 -14.76
N GLU A 109 -3.90 8.67 -14.26
CA GLU A 109 -2.87 8.31 -13.27
C GLU A 109 -3.50 7.87 -11.95
N LEU A 110 -4.49 8.63 -11.45
CA LEU A 110 -5.23 8.27 -10.24
C LEU A 110 -5.99 6.94 -10.41
N THR A 111 -6.56 6.70 -11.59
CA THR A 111 -7.25 5.44 -11.89
C THR A 111 -6.28 4.26 -11.87
N ALA A 112 -5.10 4.41 -12.47
CA ALA A 112 -4.06 3.38 -12.46
C ALA A 112 -3.56 3.08 -11.04
N LEU A 113 -3.30 4.12 -10.23
CA LEU A 113 -2.91 3.96 -8.83
C LEU A 113 -3.99 3.23 -8.02
N LYS A 114 -5.26 3.62 -8.18
CA LYS A 114 -6.39 2.96 -7.49
C LYS A 114 -6.51 1.48 -7.86
N ALA A 115 -6.35 1.14 -9.14
CA ALA A 115 -6.38 -0.25 -9.60
C ALA A 115 -5.23 -1.07 -9.01
N MET A 116 -4.02 -0.51 -8.99
CA MET A 116 -2.83 -1.15 -8.40
C MET A 116 -3.02 -1.44 -6.91
N VAL A 117 -3.48 -0.44 -6.16
CA VAL A 117 -3.78 -0.52 -4.72
C VAL A 117 -4.88 -1.55 -4.44
N ALA A 118 -5.95 -1.55 -5.23
CA ALA A 118 -7.05 -2.51 -5.09
C ALA A 118 -6.58 -3.96 -5.31
N ASN A 119 -5.72 -4.19 -6.31
CA ASN A 119 -5.16 -5.51 -6.59
C ASN A 119 -4.35 -6.04 -5.39
N LEU A 120 -3.45 -5.23 -4.83
CA LEU A 120 -2.68 -5.64 -3.66
C LEU A 120 -3.56 -5.85 -2.41
N TYR A 121 -4.55 -4.99 -2.19
CA TYR A 121 -5.50 -5.14 -1.09
C TYR A 121 -6.24 -6.49 -1.17
N GLN A 122 -6.76 -6.85 -2.35
CA GLN A 122 -7.47 -8.12 -2.56
C GLN A 122 -6.55 -9.31 -2.34
N LEU A 123 -5.35 -9.28 -2.94
CA LEU A 123 -4.35 -10.33 -2.77
C LEU A 123 -3.98 -10.52 -1.29
N ALA A 124 -3.73 -9.43 -0.57
CA ALA A 124 -3.40 -9.50 0.85
C ALA A 124 -4.57 -10.03 1.70
N ALA A 125 -5.81 -9.68 1.38
CA ALA A 125 -7.00 -10.17 2.07
C ALA A 125 -7.25 -11.67 1.85
N GLU A 126 -7.03 -12.16 0.63
CA GLU A 126 -7.21 -13.58 0.27
C GLU A 126 -6.14 -14.48 0.84
N TYR A 127 -4.87 -14.04 0.80
CA TYR A 127 -3.72 -14.83 1.20
C TYR A 127 -3.18 -14.49 2.58
N SER A 128 -3.90 -13.68 3.37
CA SER A 128 -3.47 -13.31 4.73
C SER A 128 -3.26 -14.57 5.58
N PRO A 129 -2.05 -14.77 6.13
CA PRO A 129 -1.82 -15.82 7.13
C PRO A 129 -2.29 -15.42 8.54
N PHE A 130 -2.77 -14.18 8.70
CA PHE A 130 -3.27 -13.59 9.93
C PHE A 130 -4.81 -13.56 9.93
#